data_AF-A0A7Y3ICV5-F1
#
_entry.id   AF-A0A7Y3ICV5-F1
#
_cell.length_a   1.000
_cell.length_b   1.000
_cell.length_c   1.000
_cell.angle_alpha   90.00
_cell.angle_beta   90.00
_cell.angle_gamma   90.00
#
_symmetry.space_group_name_H-M   'P 1'
#
loop_
_entity.id
_entity.type
_entity.pdbx_description
1 polymer ?
#
loop_
_entity_poly.entity_id
_entity_poly.type
_entity_poly.pdbx_seq_one_letter_code
_entity_poly.pdbx_strand_id
1 'polypeptide(L)' 'PISVAGWGLREGAAALLWSAAGLTTAEGVAVSVAYGLIVLLSTLPGLAVLLASLLRRSGSSSQVEVE' A
#
# COMPACT_ATOMS: atom_id res chain seq x y z
N PRO A 1 -3.26 -9.44 -11.82
CA PRO A 1 -3.61 -8.94 -10.48
C PRO A 1 -5.10 -8.56 -10.40
N ILE A 2 -5.82 -9.10 -9.42
CA ILE A 2 -7.29 -8.92 -9.27
C ILE A 2 -7.66 -7.73 -8.37
N SER A 3 -6.69 -7.13 -7.67
CA SER A 3 -6.87 -5.89 -6.90
C SER A 3 -5.55 -5.14 -6.67
N VAL A 4 -5.65 -3.87 -6.28
CA VAL A 4 -4.50 -3.02 -5.91
C VAL A 4 -4.16 -3.27 -4.44
N ALA A 5 -3.01 -3.89 -4.18
CA ALA A 5 -2.53 -4.20 -2.81
C ALA A 5 -3.57 -4.92 -1.92
N GLY A 6 -4.50 -5.70 -2.51
CA GLY A 6 -5.55 -6.39 -1.76
C GLY A 6 -6.77 -5.52 -1.37
N TRP A 7 -6.79 -4.23 -1.72
CA TRP A 7 -7.93 -3.34 -1.45
C TRP A 7 -9.20 -3.82 -2.16
N GLY A 8 -10.35 -3.67 -1.50
CA GLY A 8 -11.64 -4.19 -1.97
C GLY A 8 -11.85 -5.67 -1.66
N LEU A 9 -10.87 -6.54 -1.94
CA LEU A 9 -10.96 -7.96 -1.61
C LEU A 9 -10.96 -8.18 -0.09
N ARG A 10 -10.05 -7.51 0.65
CA ARG A 10 -10.05 -7.60 2.11
C ARG A 10 -11.30 -6.98 2.75
N GLU A 11 -11.88 -5.96 2.12
CA GLU A 11 -13.10 -5.29 2.60
C GLU A 11 -14.31 -6.20 2.41
N GLY A 12 -14.41 -6.86 1.25
CA GLY A 12 -15.42 -7.88 0.98
C GLY A 12 -15.27 -9.10 1.90
N ALA A 13 -14.03 -9.56 2.14
CA ALA A 13 -13.77 -10.62 3.10
C ALA A 13 -14.16 -10.21 4.52
N ALA A 14 -13.82 -9.00 4.96
CA ALA A 14 -14.20 -8.49 6.27
C ALA A 14 -15.72 -8.33 6.41
N ALA A 15 -16.40 -7.84 5.37
CA ALA A 15 -17.85 -7.77 5.31
C ALA A 15 -18.51 -9.15 5.45
N LEU A 16 -18.02 -10.15 4.72
CA LEU A 16 -18.52 -11.51 4.79
C LEU A 16 -18.25 -12.16 6.17
N LEU A 17 -17.05 -11.97 6.72
CA LEU A 17 -16.67 -12.51 8.02
C LEU A 17 -17.49 -11.89 9.16
N TRP A 18 -17.67 -10.57 9.17
CA TRP A 18 -18.49 -9.89 10.18
C TRP A 18 -19.96 -10.30 10.07
N SER A 19 -20.49 -10.35 8.84
CA SER A 19 -21.85 -10.83 8.61
C SER A 19 -22.04 -12.28 9.05
N ALA A 20 -21.08 -13.16 8.78
CA ALA A 20 -21.10 -14.56 9.21
C ALA A 20 -20.96 -14.71 10.74
N ALA A 21 -20.26 -13.78 11.40
CA ALA A 21 -20.16 -13.71 12.86
C ALA A 21 -21.40 -13.09 13.54
N GLY A 22 -22.41 -12.64 12.77
CA GLY A 22 -23.60 -11.96 13.30
C GLY A 22 -23.33 -10.54 13.80
N LEU A 23 -22.18 -9.97 13.44
CA LEU A 23 -21.74 -8.62 13.80
C LEU A 23 -22.01 -7.64 12.65
N THR A 24 -21.86 -6.34 12.90
CA THR A 24 -22.18 -5.35 11.85
C THR A 24 -21.11 -5.32 10.76
N THR A 25 -21.51 -5.55 9.51
CA THR A 25 -20.62 -5.56 8.34
C THR A 25 -19.77 -4.28 8.23
N ALA A 26 -20.34 -3.14 8.62
CA ALA A 26 -19.67 -1.84 8.57
C ALA A 26 -18.43 -1.77 9.48
N GLU A 27 -18.48 -2.38 10.67
CA GLU A 27 -17.33 -2.43 11.59
C GLU A 27 -16.18 -3.25 10.99
N GLY A 28 -16.47 -4.40 10.39
CA GLY A 28 -15.46 -5.23 9.74
C GLY A 28 -14.73 -4.50 8.61
N VAL A 29 -15.49 -3.82 7.75
CA VAL A 29 -14.93 -2.97 6.68
C VAL A 29 -14.11 -1.83 7.28
N ALA A 30 -14.60 -1.14 8.30
CA ALA A 30 -13.86 -0.05 8.95
C ALA A 30 -12.50 -0.51 9.51
N VAL A 31 -12.46 -1.66 10.19
CA VAL A 31 -11.22 -2.26 10.71
C VAL A 31 -10.25 -2.59 9.58
N SER A 32 -10.75 -3.20 8.50
CA SER A 32 -9.95 -3.56 7.35
C SER A 32 -9.37 -2.33 6.63
N VAL A 33 -10.17 -1.26 6.44
CA VAL A 33 -9.69 0.03 5.90
C VAL A 33 -8.60 0.64 6.81
N ALA A 34 -8.85 0.71 8.12
CA ALA A 34 -7.90 1.28 9.08
C ALA A 34 -6.56 0.54 9.08
N TYR A 35 -6.60 -0.79 9.11
CA TYR A 35 -5.41 -1.63 8.99
C TYR A 35 -4.65 -1.35 7.70
N GLY A 36 -5.37 -1.24 6.57
CA GLY A 36 -4.80 -0.89 5.29
C GLY A 36 -4.05 0.43 5.28
N LEU A 37 -4.61 1.45 5.91
CA LEU A 37 -3.98 2.77 6.02
C LEU A 37 -2.72 2.72 6.87
N ILE A 38 -2.74 2.00 8.00
CA ILE A 38 -1.57 1.83 8.87
C ILE A 38 -0.43 1.14 8.10
N VAL A 39 -0.74 0.07 7.36
CA VAL A 39 0.26 -0.64 6.55
C VAL A 39 0.83 0.29 5.47
N LEU A 40 -0.02 1.03 4.75
CA LEU A 40 0.44 2.02 3.76
C LEU A 40 1.37 3.04 4.41
N LEU A 41 0.95 3.66 5.51
CA LEU A 41 1.73 4.61 6.30
C LEU A 41 3.08 4.03 6.73
N SER A 42 3.11 2.76 7.15
CA SER A 42 4.34 2.08 7.57
C SER A 42 5.35 1.91 6.44
N THR A 43 4.90 1.89 5.18
CA THR A 43 5.78 1.75 4.00
C THR A 43 6.31 3.08 3.44
N LEU A 44 5.78 4.22 3.89
CA LEU A 44 6.22 5.55 3.42
C LEU A 44 7.73 5.79 3.57
N PRO A 45 8.41 5.40 4.67
CA PRO A 45 9.85 5.60 4.79
C PRO A 45 10.63 4.87 3.69
N GLY A 46 10.24 3.63 3.37
CA GLY A 46 10.84 2.86 2.29
C GLY A 46 10.60 3.50 0.93
N LEU A 47 9.38 4.00 0.68
CA LEU A 47 9.05 4.73 -0.55
C LEU A 47 9.87 6.03 -0.69
N ALA A 48 10.06 6.77 0.40
CA ALA A 48 10.85 8.00 0.41
C ALA A 48 12.33 7.74 0.06
N VAL A 49 12.92 6.68 0.65
CA VAL A 49 14.30 6.26 0.32
C VAL A 49 14.40 5.83 -1.14
N LEU A 50 13.44 5.06 -1.64
CA LEU A 50 13.41 4.62 -3.03
C LEU A 50 13.34 5.81 -3.99
N LEU A 51 12.42 6.75 -3.77
CA LEU A 51 12.30 7.96 -4.60
C LEU A 51 13.57 8.82 -4.56
N ALA A 52 14.15 9.02 -3.37
CA ALA A 52 15.42 9.76 -3.23
C ALA A 52 16.56 9.08 -4.01
N SER A 53 16.62 7.75 -4.02
CA SER A 53 17.63 7.00 -4.78
C SER A 53 17.44 7.13 -6.29
N LEU A 54 16.20 7.12 -6.78
CA LEU A 54 15.87 7.27 -8.20
C LEU A 54 16.21 8.68 -8.70
N LEU A 55 15.90 9.71 -7.91
CA LEU A 55 16.22 11.10 -8.23
C LEU A 55 17.73 11.34 -8.29
N ARG A 56 18.51 10.71 -7.40
CA ARG A 56 19.98 10.77 -7.42
C ARG A 56 20.58 10.09 -8.65
N ARG A 57 19.98 9.01 -9.15
CA ARG A 57 20.52 8.25 -10.29
C ARG A 57 20.52 9.05 -11.59
N SER A 58 19.60 10.00 -11.75
CA SER A 58 19.49 10.83 -12.95
C SER A 58 20.63 11.84 -13.13
N GLY A 59 21.42 12.11 -12.08
CA GLY A 59 22.55 13.04 -12.13
C GLY A 59 23.88 12.42 -12.56
N SER A 60 23.98 11.08 -12.63
CA SER A 60 25.24 10.38 -12.92
C SER A 60 25.45 10.07 -14.41
N SER A 61 24.46 10.32 -15.26
CA SER A 61 24.49 10.01 -16.70
C SER A 61 25.28 11.03 -17.55
N SER A 62 25.75 12.14 -16.97
CA SER A 62 26.53 13.17 -17.69
C SER A 62 28.05 13.01 -17.58
N GLN A 63 28.55 11.96 -16.93
CA GLN A 63 29.99 11.75 -16.67
C GLN A 63 30.61 10.58 -17.43
N VAL A 64 29.85 9.90 -18.31
CA VAL A 64 30.34 8.77 -19.11
C VAL A 64 30.69 9.19 -20.55
N GLU A 65 30.54 10.47 -20.91
CA GLU A 65 30.89 10.99 -22.24
C GLU A 65 32.07 11.96 -22.16
N VAL A 66 33.23 11.44 -21.72
CA VAL A 66 34.55 12.02 -22.03
C VAL A 66 35.57 10.87 -22.05
N GLU A 67 35.64 10.12 -23.13
CA GLU A 67 36.90 9.45 -23.56
C GLU A 67 36.96 9.37 -25.09
#